data_AF-A0A225D187-F1
#
_entry.id   AF-A0A225D187-F1
#
_cell.length_a   1.000
_cell.length_b   1.000
_cell.length_c   1.000
_cell.angle_alpha   90.00
_cell.angle_beta   90.00
_cell.angle_gamma   90.00
#
_symmetry.space_group_name_H-M   'P 1'
#
loop_
_entity.id
_entity.type
_entity.pdbx_description
1 polymer ?
#
loop_
_entity_poly.entity_id
_entity_poly.type
_entity_poly.pdbx_seq_one_letter_code
_entity_poly.pdbx_strand_id
1 'polypeptide(L)'
;MPRPLRPFVSALALAALAVGCGGGSSAPARPLPPGYVAFHRDGQFVPTGNPTLDYWVRVNMIRHFSDRPARPWPDMEHGLAGVIRAADPAGVDPDLVAWAGTVADYLDGRADLDPRTPGGRPDPVAADPAVQKSLAAARADIANRGDALRESLTRRHGRLFPPCLW
;
A
#
# COMPACT_ATOMS: atom_id res chain seq x y z
N MET A 1 17.95 25.06 -44.23
CA MET A 1 16.89 25.34 -43.24
C MET A 1 16.55 24.07 -42.48
N PRO A 2 16.98 23.92 -41.21
CA PRO A 2 16.42 22.94 -40.28
C PRO A 2 15.51 23.62 -39.25
N ARG A 3 14.32 23.06 -39.02
CA ARG A 3 13.37 23.48 -37.98
C ARG A 3 13.86 22.99 -36.60
N PRO A 4 13.79 23.79 -35.53
CA PRO A 4 14.07 23.33 -34.18
C PRO A 4 12.89 22.51 -33.62
N LEU A 5 13.26 21.44 -32.91
CA LEU A 5 12.39 20.56 -32.12
C LEU A 5 11.66 21.36 -31.04
N ARG A 6 10.35 21.10 -30.92
CA ARG A 6 9.49 21.57 -29.83
C ARG A 6 9.93 20.92 -28.50
N PRO A 7 10.02 21.67 -27.39
CA PRO A 7 10.11 21.05 -26.08
C PRO A 7 8.72 20.55 -25.69
N PHE A 8 8.45 19.26 -25.86
CA PHE A 8 7.40 18.58 -25.11
C PHE A 8 7.90 18.36 -23.68
N VAL A 9 7.91 19.43 -22.89
CA VAL A 9 7.92 19.32 -21.43
C VAL A 9 6.46 19.35 -21.02
N SER A 10 5.88 18.19 -20.76
CA SER A 10 4.52 18.10 -20.23
C SER A 10 4.42 16.97 -19.21
N ALA A 11 4.35 17.41 -17.95
CA ALA A 11 3.48 16.85 -16.92
C ALA A 11 3.69 15.37 -16.51
N LEU A 12 4.92 14.99 -16.15
CA LEU A 12 5.16 13.78 -15.36
C LEU A 12 6.06 14.07 -14.14
N ALA A 13 5.76 15.15 -13.42
CA ALA A 13 6.50 15.59 -12.23
C ALA A 13 5.59 15.95 -11.04
N LEU A 14 4.39 15.35 -10.97
CA LEU A 14 3.41 15.57 -9.90
C LEU A 14 2.93 14.22 -9.33
N ALA A 15 3.89 13.43 -8.85
CA ALA A 15 3.68 12.45 -7.79
C ALA A 15 4.94 12.36 -6.92
N ALA A 16 5.66 13.49 -6.80
CA ALA A 16 6.58 13.70 -5.71
C ALA A 16 5.74 13.58 -4.43
N LEU A 17 6.09 12.59 -3.62
CA LEU A 17 5.61 12.41 -2.26
C LEU A 17 5.80 13.73 -1.50
N ALA A 18 4.77 14.58 -1.53
CA ALA A 18 4.56 15.62 -0.55
C ALA A 18 4.10 14.94 0.76
N VAL A 19 4.96 14.07 1.30
CA VAL A 19 5.00 13.78 2.72
C VAL A 19 5.97 14.83 3.25
N GLY A 20 5.41 15.83 3.91
CA GLY A 20 6.11 17.05 4.29
C GLY A 20 7.45 16.81 4.99
N CYS A 21 8.45 17.57 4.55
CA CYS A 21 9.53 18.01 5.42
C CYS A 21 8.92 18.79 6.59
N GLY A 22 9.03 18.26 7.81
CA GLY A 22 8.67 18.99 9.02
C GLY A 22 8.37 18.07 10.21
N GLY A 23 9.41 17.75 10.99
CA GLY A 23 9.25 17.08 12.28
C GLY A 23 10.09 15.82 12.39
N GLY A 24 11.30 15.96 12.94
CA GLY A 24 12.21 14.85 13.21
C GLY A 24 11.53 13.79 14.08
N SER A 25 11.36 12.60 13.52
CA SER A 25 11.17 11.38 14.29
C SER A 25 12.35 10.48 14.00
N SER A 26 13.32 10.48 14.91
CA SER A 26 14.51 9.62 14.90
C SER A 26 14.17 8.15 15.16
N ALA A 27 13.04 7.65 14.66
CA ALA A 27 12.79 6.23 14.63
C ALA A 27 13.71 5.63 13.57
N PRO A 28 14.54 4.62 13.89
CA PRO A 28 15.33 3.94 12.88
C PRO A 28 14.39 3.44 11.79
N ALA A 29 14.73 3.70 10.52
CA ALA A 29 13.96 3.20 9.39
C ALA A 29 13.80 1.68 9.57
N ARG A 30 12.55 1.19 9.67
CA ARG A 30 12.27 -0.24 9.81
C ARG A 30 12.99 -0.95 8.65
N PRO A 31 13.79 -1.99 8.93
CA PRO A 31 14.45 -2.72 7.86
C PRO A 31 13.40 -3.31 6.93
N LEU A 32 13.64 -3.18 5.64
CA LEU A 32 12.76 -3.76 4.63
C LEU A 32 12.70 -5.27 4.80
N PRO A 33 11.53 -5.90 4.57
CA PRO A 33 11.45 -7.35 4.57
C PRO A 33 12.41 -7.93 3.51
N PRO A 34 13.06 -9.09 3.77
CA PRO A 34 14.11 -9.61 2.89
C PRO A 34 13.71 -9.74 1.41
N GLY A 35 12.46 -10.14 1.11
CA GLY A 35 11.94 -10.25 -0.26
C GLY A 35 11.71 -8.91 -0.96
N TYR A 36 11.77 -7.79 -0.26
CA TYR A 36 11.43 -6.46 -0.76
C TYR A 36 12.63 -5.53 -0.96
N VAL A 37 13.80 -5.92 -0.42
CA VAL A 37 15.04 -5.12 -0.51
C VAL A 37 15.41 -4.81 -1.96
N ALA A 38 15.21 -5.76 -2.89
CA ALA A 38 15.55 -5.58 -4.30
C ALA A 38 14.70 -4.53 -5.02
N PHE A 39 13.51 -4.20 -4.50
CA PHE A 39 12.58 -3.25 -5.11
C PHE A 39 12.68 -1.86 -4.51
N HIS A 40 13.68 -1.60 -3.66
CA HIS A 40 13.81 -0.33 -2.98
C HIS A 40 15.27 0.13 -2.96
N ARG A 41 15.52 1.35 -3.43
CA ARG A 41 16.84 1.98 -3.47
C ARG A 41 16.70 3.45 -3.11
N ASP A 42 17.56 3.95 -2.22
CA ASP A 42 17.63 5.37 -1.84
C ASP A 42 16.27 5.98 -1.39
N GLY A 43 15.43 5.21 -0.70
CA GLY A 43 14.12 5.69 -0.25
C GLY A 43 12.99 5.58 -1.28
N GLN A 44 13.25 5.01 -2.46
CA GLN A 44 12.29 4.93 -3.56
C GLN A 44 12.09 3.50 -4.05
N PHE A 45 10.90 3.24 -4.60
CA PHE A 45 10.61 2.01 -5.32
C PHE A 45 11.35 1.98 -6.65
N VAL A 46 12.07 0.90 -6.91
CA VAL A 46 12.76 0.67 -8.19
C VAL A 46 11.77 0.00 -9.15
N PRO A 47 11.45 0.63 -10.29
CA PRO A 47 10.57 0.02 -11.28
C PRO A 47 11.18 -1.25 -11.87
N THR A 48 10.38 -2.30 -12.01
CA THR A 48 10.82 -3.59 -12.56
C THR A 48 10.55 -3.74 -14.05
N GLY A 49 9.78 -2.80 -14.62
CA GLY A 49 9.26 -2.89 -15.98
C GLY A 49 8.09 -3.86 -16.13
N ASN A 50 7.60 -4.44 -15.02
CA ASN A 50 6.38 -5.21 -14.97
C ASN A 50 5.37 -4.48 -14.07
N PRO A 51 4.29 -3.90 -14.64
CA PRO A 51 3.32 -3.12 -13.87
C PRO A 51 2.63 -3.95 -12.78
N THR A 52 2.41 -5.25 -13.00
CA THR A 52 1.80 -6.14 -12.00
C THR A 52 2.73 -6.35 -10.81
N LEU A 53 4.03 -6.56 -11.03
CA LEU A 53 5.02 -6.72 -9.97
C LEU A 53 5.22 -5.40 -9.19
N ASP A 54 5.32 -4.29 -9.91
CA ASP A 54 5.45 -2.97 -9.29
C ASP A 54 4.23 -2.63 -8.41
N TYR A 55 3.03 -2.99 -8.87
CA TYR A 55 1.79 -2.82 -8.12
C TYR A 55 1.73 -3.74 -6.90
N TRP A 56 2.10 -5.02 -7.04
CA TRP A 56 2.18 -5.98 -5.93
C TRP A 56 3.10 -5.49 -4.82
N VAL A 57 4.30 -5.03 -5.20
CA VAL A 57 5.30 -4.49 -4.27
C VAL A 57 4.75 -3.29 -3.52
N ARG A 58 4.09 -2.36 -4.23
CA ARG A 58 3.48 -1.17 -3.64
C ARG A 58 2.43 -1.53 -2.58
N VAL A 59 1.45 -2.37 -2.92
CA VAL A 59 0.34 -2.73 -2.02
C VAL A 59 0.85 -3.47 -0.77
N ASN A 60 1.84 -4.35 -0.90
CA ASN A 60 2.39 -5.05 0.26
C ASN A 60 3.27 -4.15 1.13
N MET A 61 4.03 -3.21 0.54
CA MET A 61 4.83 -2.29 1.33
C MET A 61 3.99 -1.25 2.09
N ILE A 62 2.80 -0.91 1.59
CA ILE A 62 1.81 -0.11 2.33
C ILE A 62 1.51 -0.74 3.70
N ARG A 63 1.32 -2.06 3.76
CA ARG A 63 1.13 -2.81 5.01
C ARG A 63 2.33 -2.72 5.96
N HIS A 64 3.53 -2.90 5.41
CA HIS A 64 4.76 -2.82 6.21
C HIS A 64 4.93 -1.44 6.87
N PHE A 65 4.51 -0.37 6.18
CA PHE A 65 4.55 0.99 6.72
C PHE A 65 3.34 1.34 7.60
N SER A 66 2.19 0.69 7.44
CA SER A 66 1.02 0.89 8.31
C SER A 66 1.22 0.35 9.72
N ASP A 67 2.08 -0.67 9.91
CA ASP A 67 2.31 -1.35 11.19
C ASP A 67 3.19 -0.57 12.21
N ARG A 68 3.34 0.76 12.07
CA ARG A 68 4.12 1.54 13.03
C ARG A 68 3.44 1.57 14.41
N PRO A 69 4.16 1.25 15.51
CA PRO A 69 3.65 1.39 16.87
C PRO A 69 3.54 2.85 17.34
N ALA A 70 4.09 3.82 16.59
CA ALA A 70 4.06 5.24 16.91
C ALA A 70 2.88 5.93 16.20
N ARG A 71 1.67 5.68 16.73
CA ARG A 71 0.36 6.26 16.36
C ARG A 71 -0.13 5.92 14.94
N PRO A 72 -1.11 5.00 14.80
CA PRO A 72 -2.01 5.06 13.65
C PRO A 72 -2.76 6.38 13.74
N TRP A 73 -2.62 7.23 12.73
CA TRP A 73 -3.61 8.25 12.48
C TRP A 73 -4.65 7.64 11.55
N PRO A 74 -5.96 7.73 11.85
CA PRO A 74 -7.02 7.28 10.95
C PRO A 74 -6.85 7.85 9.53
N ASP A 75 -6.40 9.10 9.45
CA ASP A 75 -6.02 9.79 8.21
C ASP A 75 -4.96 9.04 7.39
N MET A 76 -4.07 8.28 8.04
CA MET A 76 -3.08 7.46 7.37
C MET A 76 -3.69 6.20 6.77
N GLU A 77 -4.59 5.49 7.47
CA GLU A 77 -5.22 4.28 6.93
C GLU A 77 -6.16 4.61 5.76
N HIS A 78 -6.98 5.66 5.89
CA HIS A 78 -7.74 6.22 4.76
C HIS A 78 -6.84 6.72 3.63
N GLY A 79 -5.74 7.41 3.98
CA GLY A 79 -4.77 7.88 3.00
C GLY A 79 -4.13 6.73 2.21
N LEU A 80 -3.80 5.64 2.88
CA LEU A 80 -3.24 4.43 2.27
C LEU A 80 -4.26 3.72 1.38
N ALA A 81 -5.52 3.60 1.84
CA ALA A 81 -6.62 3.10 1.01
C ALA A 81 -6.82 3.98 -0.24
N GLY A 82 -6.78 5.30 -0.07
CA GLY A 82 -6.80 6.29 -1.15
C GLY A 82 -5.66 6.11 -2.15
N VAL A 83 -4.43 5.86 -1.67
CA VAL A 83 -3.27 5.59 -2.55
C VAL A 83 -3.47 4.33 -3.38
N ILE A 84 -4.04 3.26 -2.81
CA ILE A 84 -4.32 2.03 -3.54
C ILE A 84 -5.35 2.28 -4.64
N ARG A 85 -6.44 3.01 -4.31
CA ARG A 85 -7.52 3.31 -5.26
C ARG A 85 -7.12 4.33 -6.34
N ALA A 86 -6.22 5.25 -6.02
CA ALA A 86 -5.74 6.27 -6.96
C ALA A 86 -4.67 5.74 -7.93
N ALA A 87 -4.08 4.57 -7.65
CA ALA A 87 -3.08 3.99 -8.52
C ALA A 87 -3.72 3.50 -9.83
N ASP A 88 -3.20 3.98 -10.97
CA ASP A 88 -3.64 3.56 -12.30
C ASP A 88 -3.46 2.03 -12.48
N PRO A 89 -4.55 1.27 -12.70
CA PRO A 89 -4.48 -0.17 -12.88
C PRO A 89 -4.10 -0.59 -14.31
N ALA A 90 -3.82 0.35 -15.23
CA ALA A 90 -3.48 0.03 -16.61
C ALA A 90 -2.29 -0.94 -16.70
N GLY A 91 -2.52 -2.10 -17.32
CA GLY A 91 -1.52 -3.17 -17.49
C GLY A 91 -1.27 -4.03 -16.24
N VAL A 92 -1.98 -3.78 -15.13
CA VAL A 92 -1.93 -4.61 -13.92
C VAL A 92 -2.88 -5.81 -14.08
N ASP A 93 -2.46 -6.97 -13.58
CA ASP A 93 -3.29 -8.18 -13.53
C ASP A 93 -4.61 -7.90 -12.76
N PRO A 94 -5.79 -8.22 -13.33
CA PRO A 94 -7.08 -7.85 -12.75
C PRO A 94 -7.35 -8.51 -11.40
N ASP A 95 -6.84 -9.72 -11.17
CA ASP A 95 -7.00 -10.40 -9.88
C ASP A 95 -6.22 -9.67 -8.77
N LEU A 96 -5.09 -9.06 -9.14
CA LEU A 96 -4.32 -8.22 -8.24
C LEU A 96 -5.05 -6.93 -7.90
N VAL A 97 -5.69 -6.29 -8.89
CA VAL A 97 -6.51 -5.09 -8.66
C VAL A 97 -7.68 -5.42 -7.73
N ALA A 98 -8.36 -6.57 -7.93
CA ALA A 98 -9.47 -7.00 -7.09
C ALA A 98 -9.03 -7.27 -5.64
N TRP A 99 -7.91 -7.99 -5.45
CA TRP A 99 -7.36 -8.22 -4.11
C TRP A 99 -6.93 -6.91 -3.44
N ALA A 100 -6.30 -5.99 -4.18
CA ALA A 100 -5.92 -4.68 -3.66
C ALA A 100 -7.13 -3.83 -3.27
N GLY A 101 -8.27 -3.96 -3.96
CA GLY A 101 -9.54 -3.37 -3.54
C GLY A 101 -9.99 -3.89 -2.17
N THR A 102 -9.93 -5.20 -1.95
CA THR A 102 -10.26 -5.82 -0.64
C THR A 102 -9.35 -5.31 0.47
N VAL A 103 -8.07 -5.13 0.16
CA VAL A 103 -7.09 -4.52 1.05
C VAL A 103 -7.47 -3.08 1.40
N ALA A 104 -7.85 -2.27 0.41
CA ALA A 104 -8.22 -0.87 0.63
C ALA A 104 -9.50 -0.76 1.48
N ASP A 105 -10.49 -1.62 1.23
CA ASP A 105 -11.73 -1.67 2.01
C ASP A 105 -11.48 -2.06 3.48
N TYR A 106 -10.54 -2.98 3.72
CA TYR A 106 -10.12 -3.32 5.07
C TYR A 106 -9.43 -2.14 5.78
N LEU A 107 -8.58 -1.40 5.07
CA LEU A 107 -7.92 -0.21 5.63
C LEU A 107 -8.92 0.88 6.00
N ASP A 108 -9.91 1.17 5.14
CA ASP A 108 -10.96 2.14 5.46
C ASP A 108 -11.83 1.69 6.63
N GLY A 109 -12.31 0.44 6.59
CA GLY A 109 -13.17 -0.07 7.66
C GLY A 109 -12.44 -0.11 9.01
N ARG A 110 -11.12 -0.30 9.01
CA ARG A 110 -10.30 -0.22 10.22
C ARG A 110 -10.10 1.22 10.69
N ALA A 111 -9.90 2.16 9.77
CA ALA A 111 -9.78 3.58 10.07
C ALA A 111 -11.07 4.16 10.70
N ASP A 112 -12.22 3.77 10.16
CA ASP A 112 -13.55 4.14 10.68
C ASP A 112 -13.79 3.67 12.13
N LEU A 113 -13.11 2.58 12.52
CA LEU A 113 -13.18 1.99 13.85
C LEU A 113 -12.13 2.56 14.82
N ASP A 114 -11.23 3.47 14.42
CA ASP A 114 -10.26 4.01 15.38
C ASP A 114 -10.92 5.10 16.27
N PRO A 115 -10.90 4.94 17.61
CA PRO A 115 -11.50 5.89 18.55
C PRO A 115 -10.82 7.28 18.59
N ARG A 116 -9.74 7.51 17.82
CA ARG A 116 -9.00 8.78 17.77
C ARG A 116 -9.35 9.67 16.58
N THR A 117 -10.36 9.33 15.78
CA THR A 117 -10.88 10.19 14.72
C THR A 117 -11.34 11.54 15.33
N PRO A 118 -10.85 12.70 14.85
CA PRO A 118 -11.06 13.99 15.53
C PRO A 118 -12.55 14.29 15.78
N GLY A 119 -12.94 14.41 17.06
CA GLY A 119 -14.30 14.77 17.49
C GLY A 119 -15.15 13.63 18.09
N GLY A 120 -14.69 12.37 18.05
CA GLY A 120 -15.42 11.22 18.59
C GLY A 120 -15.04 10.88 20.04
N ARG A 121 -16.04 10.57 20.89
CA ARG A 121 -15.85 9.76 22.10
C ARG A 121 -15.30 8.38 21.66
N PRO A 122 -14.45 7.68 22.45
CA PRO A 122 -14.02 6.33 22.06
C PRO A 122 -15.22 5.47 21.71
N ASP A 123 -15.26 4.97 20.48
CA ASP A 123 -16.38 4.19 19.98
C ASP A 123 -16.43 2.86 20.75
N PRO A 124 -17.49 2.60 21.55
CA PRO A 124 -17.62 1.32 22.25
C PRO A 124 -17.70 0.13 21.29
N VAL A 125 -18.10 0.34 20.03
CA VAL A 125 -18.14 -0.69 18.97
C VAL A 125 -16.71 -1.09 18.56
N ALA A 126 -15.79 -0.15 18.49
CA ALA A 126 -14.39 -0.43 18.15
C ALA A 126 -13.67 -1.28 19.20
N ALA A 127 -14.01 -1.09 20.47
CA ALA A 127 -13.47 -1.87 21.58
C ALA A 127 -14.15 -3.24 21.74
N ASP A 128 -15.21 -3.53 20.96
CA ASP A 128 -15.95 -4.79 21.04
C ASP A 128 -15.04 -5.97 20.61
N PRO A 129 -14.84 -6.99 21.48
CA PRO A 129 -14.07 -8.18 21.15
C PRO A 129 -14.54 -8.91 19.89
N ALA A 130 -15.84 -8.89 19.57
CA ALA A 130 -16.39 -9.49 18.37
C ALA A 130 -15.97 -8.73 17.10
N VAL A 131 -15.92 -7.40 17.16
CA VAL A 131 -15.41 -6.55 16.07
C VAL A 131 -13.92 -6.79 15.87
N GLN A 132 -13.13 -6.80 16.96
CA GLN A 132 -11.70 -7.10 16.89
C GLN A 132 -11.40 -8.49 16.33
N LYS A 133 -12.19 -9.51 16.72
CA LYS A 133 -12.09 -10.86 16.17
C LYS A 133 -12.43 -10.89 14.68
N SER A 134 -13.43 -10.13 14.25
CA SER A 134 -13.85 -10.04 12.85
C SER A 134 -12.79 -9.36 11.99
N LEU A 135 -12.16 -8.28 12.48
CA LEU A 135 -11.02 -7.64 11.82
C LEU A 135 -9.82 -8.58 11.70
N ALA A 136 -9.49 -9.32 12.75
CA ALA A 136 -8.41 -10.30 12.72
C ALA A 136 -8.70 -11.41 11.69
N ALA A 137 -9.94 -11.88 11.60
CA ALA A 137 -10.35 -12.89 10.62
C ALA A 137 -10.30 -12.34 9.19
N ALA A 138 -10.80 -11.12 8.95
CA ALA A 138 -10.73 -10.45 7.65
C ALA A 138 -9.28 -10.28 7.20
N ARG A 139 -8.40 -9.86 8.12
CA ARG A 139 -6.97 -9.74 7.84
C ARG A 139 -6.35 -11.09 7.45
N ALA A 140 -6.67 -12.16 8.18
CA ALA A 140 -6.17 -13.50 7.86
C ALA A 140 -6.67 -13.99 6.49
N ASP A 141 -7.91 -13.71 6.13
CA ASP A 141 -8.47 -14.01 4.80
C ASP A 141 -7.74 -13.23 3.69
N ILE A 142 -7.48 -11.94 3.87
CA ILE A 142 -6.70 -11.12 2.94
C ILE A 142 -5.30 -11.70 2.73
N ALA A 143 -4.63 -12.12 3.81
CA ALA A 143 -3.32 -12.73 3.78
C ALA A 143 -3.32 -14.04 2.98
N ASN A 144 -4.25 -14.95 3.30
CA ASN A 144 -4.41 -16.25 2.63
C ASN A 144 -4.69 -16.08 1.13
N ARG A 145 -5.58 -15.16 0.76
CA ARG A 145 -5.86 -14.83 -0.65
C ARG A 145 -4.66 -14.20 -1.34
N GLY A 146 -3.92 -13.35 -0.64
CA GLY A 146 -2.68 -12.76 -1.14
C GLY A 146 -1.63 -13.82 -1.45
N ASP A 147 -1.43 -14.81 -0.58
CA ASP A 147 -0.49 -15.89 -0.83
C ASP A 147 -0.90 -16.77 -2.02
N ALA A 148 -2.17 -17.14 -2.12
CA ALA A 148 -2.69 -17.88 -3.27
C ALA A 148 -2.54 -17.07 -4.58
N LEU A 149 -2.81 -15.77 -4.52
CA LEU A 149 -2.64 -14.85 -5.64
C LEU A 149 -1.17 -14.75 -6.06
N ARG A 150 -0.24 -14.61 -5.11
CA ARG A 150 1.21 -14.55 -5.37
C ARG A 150 1.68 -15.73 -6.21
N GLU A 151 1.23 -16.94 -5.86
CA GLU A 151 1.55 -18.14 -6.62
C GLU A 151 0.96 -18.10 -8.03
N SER A 152 -0.28 -17.64 -8.17
CA SER A 152 -0.95 -17.48 -9.46
C SER A 152 -0.21 -16.47 -10.36
N LEU A 153 0.12 -15.30 -9.81
CA LEU A 153 0.86 -14.25 -10.52
C LEU A 153 2.25 -14.74 -10.94
N THR A 154 2.93 -15.49 -10.06
CA THR A 154 4.24 -16.06 -10.39
C THR A 154 4.17 -16.98 -11.61
N ARG A 155 3.14 -17.82 -11.70
CA ARG A 155 2.91 -18.69 -12.85
C ARG A 155 2.54 -17.90 -14.11
N ARG A 156 1.61 -16.95 -14.02
CA ARG A 156 1.11 -16.17 -15.18
C ARG A 156 2.16 -15.25 -15.80
N HIS A 157 2.98 -14.63 -14.96
CA HIS A 157 3.95 -13.61 -15.40
C HIS A 157 5.37 -14.15 -15.55
N GLY A 158 5.62 -15.43 -15.23
CA GLY A 158 6.94 -16.07 -15.34
C GLY A 158 8.02 -15.40 -14.49
N ARG A 159 7.62 -14.72 -13.40
CA ARG A 159 8.49 -13.92 -12.54
C ARG A 159 8.13 -14.17 -11.09
N LEU A 160 9.13 -14.18 -10.20
CA LEU A 160 8.89 -14.37 -8.78
C LEU A 160 8.31 -13.11 -8.14
N PHE A 161 7.17 -13.27 -7.47
CA PHE A 161 6.56 -12.24 -6.63
C PHE A 161 7.02 -12.43 -5.17
N PRO A 162 7.42 -11.35 -4.47
CA PRO A 162 7.84 -11.44 -3.08
C PRO A 162 6.68 -11.84 -2.15
N PRO A 163 6.95 -12.36 -0.94
CA PRO A 163 5.93 -12.86 -0.02
C PRO A 163 4.83 -11.84 0.28
N CYS A 164 3.59 -12.30 0.52
CA CYS A 164 2.52 -11.44 1.00
C CYS A 164 2.87 -10.90 2.40
N LEU A 165 2.57 -9.63 2.68
CA LEU A 165 2.87 -8.97 3.96
C LEU A 165 1.63 -8.70 4.83
N TRP A 166 0.43 -9.04 4.36
CA TRP A 166 -0.84 -8.77 5.03
C TRP A 166 -1.06 -9.61 6.29
#